data_AF-A0A1M4X432-F1
#
_entry.id   AF-A0A1M4X432-F1
#
_cell.length_a   1.000
_cell.length_b   1.000
_cell.length_c   1.000
_cell.angle_alpha   90.00
_cell.angle_beta   90.00
_cell.angle_gamma   90.00
#
_symmetry.space_group_name_H-M   'P 1'
#
loop_
_entity.id
_entity.type
_entity.pdbx_description
1 polymer ?
#
loop_
_entity_poly.entity_id
_entity_poly.type
_entity_poly.pdbx_seq_one_letter_code
_entity_poly.pdbx_strand_id
1 'polypeptide(L)' 'MEVKRSSKGLYWILFFISVVALVFAIATHWPWLTLLLPFVTTFFVLAMDII' A
#
# COMPACT_ATOMS: atom_id res chain seq x y z
N MET A 1 -25.16 -6.42 13.72
CA MET A 1 -24.22 -6.39 12.58
C MET A 1 -23.39 -5.14 12.74
N GLU A 2 -22.23 -5.29 13.35
CA GLU A 2 -21.24 -4.21 13.46
C GLU A 2 -20.89 -3.74 12.05
N VAL A 3 -21.35 -2.54 11.71
CA VAL A 3 -21.02 -1.87 10.46
C VAL A 3 -19.55 -1.48 10.58
N LYS A 4 -18.65 -2.44 10.35
CA LYS A 4 -17.24 -2.18 10.09
C LYS A 4 -17.23 -1.37 8.81
N ARG A 5 -17.32 -0.04 8.93
CA ARG A 5 -17.03 0.91 7.86
C ARG A 5 -15.56 0.68 7.52
N SER A 6 -15.29 -0.35 6.73
CA SER A 6 -13.98 -0.60 6.15
C SER A 6 -13.66 0.67 5.39
N SER A 7 -12.67 1.42 5.86
CA SER A 7 -12.22 2.67 5.25
C SER A 7 -11.49 2.35 3.96
N LYS A 8 -12.17 1.70 3.00
CA LYS A 8 -11.62 1.26 1.71
C LYS A 8 -10.93 2.43 1.02
N GLY A 9 -11.54 3.61 1.07
CA GLY A 9 -10.96 4.85 0.54
C GLY A 9 -9.62 5.25 1.20
N LEU A 10 -9.47 5.05 2.51
CA LEU A 10 -8.22 5.33 3.22
C LEU A 10 -7.12 4.37 2.77
N TYR A 11 -7.43 3.07 2.65
CA TYR A 11 -6.45 2.07 2.19
C TYR A 11 -6.05 2.27 0.73
N TRP A 12 -6.96 2.72 -0.14
CA TRP A 12 -6.62 3.13 -1.50
C TRP A 12 -5.62 4.29 -1.53
N ILE A 13 -5.81 5.30 -0.67
CA ILE A 13 -4.86 6.43 -0.56
C ILE A 13 -3.50 5.93 -0.08
N LEU A 14 -3.45 5.10 0.97
CA LEU A 14 -2.21 4.51 1.48
C LEU A 14 -1.52 3.62 0.42
N PHE A 15 -2.29 2.88 -0.37
CA PHE A 15 -1.77 2.10 -1.49
C PHE A 15 -1.07 3.01 -2.51
N PHE A 16 -1.73 4.06 -2.99
CA PHE A 16 -1.10 4.99 -3.94
C PHE A 16 0.16 5.66 -3.37
N ILE A 17 0.15 6.05 -2.09
CA ILE A 17 1.33 6.62 -1.42
C ILE A 17 2.48 5.59 -1.41
N SER A 18 2.19 4.33 -1.07
CA SER A 18 3.21 3.27 -1.06
C SER A 18 3.76 2.95 -2.45
N VAL A 19 2.93 3.03 -3.50
CA VAL A 19 3.36 2.88 -4.90
C VAL A 19 4.29 4.03 -5.30
N VAL A 20 3.96 5.28 -4.96
CA VAL A 20 4.84 6.43 -5.23
C VAL A 20 6.18 6.27 -4.50
N ALA A 21 6.15 5.81 -3.25
CA ALA A 21 7.37 5.54 -2.48
C ALA A 21 8.22 4.42 -3.12
N LEU A 22 7.59 3.37 -3.64
CA LEU A 22 8.27 2.30 -4.37
C LEU A 22 8.92 2.83 -5.65
N VAL A 23 8.18 3.61 -6.46
CA VAL A 23 8.73 4.21 -7.69
C VAL A 23 9.89 5.16 -7.39
N PHE A 24 9.80 5.94 -6.31
CA PHE A 24 10.89 6.80 -5.85
C PHE A 24 12.13 5.98 -5.42
N ALA A 25 11.92 4.89 -4.68
CA ALA A 25 12.99 3.98 -4.30
C ALA A 25 13.65 3.30 -5.52
N ILE A 26 12.89 2.99 -6.57
CA ILE A 26 13.45 2.50 -7.86
C ILE A 26 14.30 3.59 -8.51
N ALA A 27 13.77 4.81 -8.65
CA ALA A 27 14.46 5.92 -9.30
C ALA A 27 15.78 6.29 -8.60
N THR A 28 15.80 6.25 -7.28
CA THR A 28 16.97 6.54 -6.45
C THR A 28 17.94 5.37 -6.30
N HIS A 29 17.68 4.22 -6.93
CA HIS A 29 18.46 2.98 -6.79
C HIS A 29 18.67 2.58 -5.32
N TRP A 30 17.61 2.71 -4.52
CA TRP A 30 17.69 2.45 -3.09
C TRP A 30 17.96 0.94 -2.85
N PRO A 31 19.07 0.57 -2.19
CA PRO A 31 19.41 -0.84 -1.93
C PRO A 31 18.33 -1.63 -1.16
N TRP A 32 17.44 -0.93 -0.45
CA TRP A 32 16.39 -1.52 0.38
C TRP A 32 15.01 -1.49 -0.28
N LEU A 33 14.93 -1.33 -1.59
CA LEU A 33 13.68 -1.32 -2.37
C LEU A 33 12.74 -2.48 -1.98
N THR A 34 13.30 -3.66 -1.75
CA THR A 34 12.54 -4.87 -1.44
C THR A 34 11.79 -4.78 -0.11
N LEU A 35 12.22 -3.92 0.83
CA LEU A 35 11.49 -3.67 2.07
C LEU A 35 10.17 -2.93 1.84
N LEU A 36 10.03 -2.19 0.72
CA LEU A 36 8.79 -1.50 0.36
C LEU A 36 7.74 -2.41 -0.28
N LEU A 37 8.16 -3.50 -0.94
CA LEU A 37 7.26 -4.47 -1.56
C LEU A 37 6.14 -4.99 -0.64
N PRO A 38 6.41 -5.45 0.60
CA PRO A 38 5.35 -5.94 1.49
C PRO A 38 4.35 -4.85 1.90
N PHE A 39 4.75 -3.57 1.96
CA PHE A 39 3.82 -2.48 2.25
C PHE A 39 2.87 -2.23 1.09
N VAL A 40 3.41 -2.19 -0.14
CA VAL A 40 2.59 -2.03 -1.35
C VAL A 40 1.59 -3.17 -1.47
N THR A 41 2.02 -4.42 -1.30
CA THR A 41 1.11 -5.57 -1.37
C THR A 41 0.12 -5.61 -0.22
N THR A 42 0.51 -5.29 1.01
CA THR A 42 -0.42 -5.26 2.16
C THR A 42 -1.50 -4.21 1.98
N PHE A 43 -1.13 -2.98 1.60
CA PHE A 43 -2.13 -1.93 1.35
C PHE A 43 -2.99 -2.22 0.13
N PHE A 44 -2.46 -2.89 -0.88
CA PHE A 44 -3.26 -3.36 -2.02
C PHE A 44 -4.35 -4.35 -1.60
N VAL A 45 -3.99 -5.37 -0.81
CA VAL A 45 -4.95 -6.39 -0.34
C VAL A 45 -6.00 -5.76 0.58
N LEU A 46 -5.60 -4.82 1.46
CA LEU A 46 -6.52 -4.06 2.32
C LEU A 46 -7.42 -3.11 1.51
N ALA A 47 -6.90 -2.48 0.45
CA ALA A 47 -7.68 -1.61 -0.44
C ALA A 47 -8.72 -2.39 -1.24
N MET A 48 -8.41 -3.63 -1.60
CA MET A 48 -9.34 -4.56 -2.23
C MET A 48 -10.33 -5.20 -1.26
N ASP A 49 -10.20 -4.95 0.05
CA ASP A 49 -11.05 -5.55 1.11
C ASP A 49 -11.02 -7.09 1.06
N ILE A 50 -9.88 -7.67 0.65
CA ILE A 50 -9.67 -9.12 0.56
C ILE A 50 -9.46 -9.73 1.96
N ILE A 51 -8.96 -8.96 2.91
CA ILE A 51 -8.68 -9.34 4.31
C ILE A 51 -9.26 -8.35 5.31
#